data_AF-A0A8E2RSJ2-F1
#
_entry.id   AF-A0A8E2RSJ2-F1
#
_cell.length_a   1.000
_cell.length_b   1.000
_cell.length_c   1.000
_cell.angle_alpha   90.00
_cell.angle_beta   90.00
_cell.angle_gamma   90.00
#
_symmetry.space_group_name_H-M   'P 1'
#
loop_
_entity.id
_entity.type
_entity.pdbx_description
1 polymer ?
#
loop_
_entity_poly.entity_id
_entity_poly.type
_entity_poly.pdbx_seq_one_letter_code
_entity_poly.pdbx_strand_id
1 'polypeptide(L)'
;RLRGTIARVDGEFCELRLGDGTRLVGRRIGEVAEGAAAVACIRPERMSLAAQGANGHAPDRVNGDANGHANGHANGHANGHANGAAANRLTGEARSLIYFGDHVRVRCALPGQDECFVKMPLGTGALDAFSPGAPVSLAFAPEHLRVFA
;
A
#
# COMPACT_ATOMS: atom_id res chain seq x y z
N ARG A 1 -8.84 2.14 9.05
CA ARG A 1 -9.50 0.83 9.24
C ARG A 1 -10.23 0.50 7.95
N LEU A 2 -10.36 -0.76 7.57
CA LEU A 2 -11.02 -1.18 6.33
C LEU A 2 -12.27 -1.98 6.70
N ARG A 3 -13.44 -1.58 6.22
CA ARG A 3 -14.72 -2.25 6.50
C ARG A 3 -15.15 -3.07 5.30
N GLY A 4 -15.63 -4.29 5.54
CA GLY A 4 -16.07 -5.18 4.48
C GLY A 4 -16.86 -6.37 4.99
N THR A 5 -16.95 -7.39 4.16
CA THR A 5 -17.62 -8.66 4.45
C THR A 5 -16.65 -9.80 4.21
N ILE A 6 -16.69 -10.83 5.06
CA ILE A 6 -15.88 -12.03 4.89
C ILE A 6 -16.39 -12.79 3.68
N ALA A 7 -15.56 -12.86 2.63
CA ALA A 7 -15.89 -13.57 1.41
C ALA A 7 -15.53 -15.06 1.50
N ARG A 8 -14.42 -15.38 2.19
CA ARG A 8 -13.95 -16.75 2.37
C ARG A 8 -13.11 -16.91 3.62
N VAL A 9 -13.18 -18.08 4.22
CA VAL A 9 -12.42 -18.50 5.41
C VAL A 9 -11.49 -19.65 5.01
N ASP A 10 -10.17 -19.48 5.18
CA ASP A 10 -9.16 -20.49 4.84
C ASP A 10 -8.08 -20.60 5.93
N GLY A 11 -8.17 -21.62 6.78
CA GLY A 11 -7.18 -21.87 7.84
C GLY A 11 -7.03 -20.70 8.82
N GLU A 12 -5.83 -20.12 8.91
CA GLU A 12 -5.55 -18.92 9.73
C GLU A 12 -5.83 -17.60 9.02
N PHE A 13 -6.19 -17.65 7.74
CA PHE A 13 -6.46 -16.48 6.91
C PHE A 13 -7.94 -16.40 6.51
N CYS A 14 -8.35 -15.23 6.07
CA CYS A 14 -9.64 -15.04 5.43
C CYS A 14 -9.53 -13.98 4.33
N GLU A 15 -10.40 -14.10 3.33
CA GLU A 15 -10.60 -13.09 2.31
C GLU A 15 -11.70 -12.12 2.77
N LEU A 16 -11.35 -10.85 2.84
CA LEU A 16 -12.26 -9.73 3.07
C LEU A 16 -12.60 -9.07 1.73
N ARG A 17 -13.89 -8.91 1.44
CA ARG A 17 -14.38 -8.10 0.32
C ARG A 17 -14.83 -6.74 0.83
N LEU A 18 -14.22 -5.67 0.32
CA LEU A 18 -14.62 -4.29 0.59
C LEU A 18 -15.87 -3.91 -0.23
N GLY A 19 -16.48 -2.78 0.12
CA GLY A 19 -17.70 -2.28 -0.55
C GLY A 19 -17.50 -1.93 -2.02
N ASP A 20 -16.27 -1.61 -2.44
CA ASP A 20 -15.90 -1.34 -3.84
C ASP A 20 -15.58 -2.62 -4.65
N GLY A 21 -15.69 -3.80 -4.02
CA GLY A 21 -15.38 -5.09 -4.61
C GLY A 21 -13.92 -5.53 -4.44
N THR A 22 -13.04 -4.69 -3.89
CA THR A 22 -11.65 -5.05 -3.62
C THR A 22 -11.56 -6.24 -2.67
N ARG A 23 -10.71 -7.22 -3.01
CA ARG A 23 -10.45 -8.41 -2.19
C ARG A 23 -9.10 -8.30 -1.50
N LEU A 24 -9.10 -8.54 -0.20
CA LEU A 24 -7.91 -8.50 0.63
C LEU A 24 -7.81 -9.80 1.43
N VAL A 25 -6.62 -10.37 1.52
CA VAL A 25 -6.35 -11.52 2.37
C VAL A 25 -5.68 -11.04 3.66
N GLY A 26 -6.14 -11.53 4.81
CA GLY A 26 -5.55 -11.17 6.09
C GLY A 26 -5.63 -12.28 7.11
N ARG A 27 -4.83 -12.16 8.17
CA ARG A 27 -4.90 -13.07 9.32
C ARG A 27 -6.24 -12.90 10.02
N ARG A 28 -6.94 -14.01 10.18
CA ARG A 28 -8.20 -14.09 10.92
C ARG A 28 -7.90 -13.98 12.40
N ILE A 29 -8.62 -13.10 13.10
CA ILE A 29 -8.54 -12.97 14.55
C ILE A 29 -9.88 -13.42 15.13
N GLY A 30 -9.84 -14.46 15.97
CA GLY A 30 -11.03 -15.06 16.54
C GLY A 30 -11.81 -15.93 15.55
N GLU A 31 -13.04 -16.28 15.94
CA GLU A 31 -13.97 -16.99 15.06
C GLU A 31 -14.62 -16.01 14.09
N VAL A 32 -14.53 -16.32 12.81
CA VAL A 32 -15.01 -15.47 11.73
C VAL A 32 -15.77 -16.37 10.77
N ALA A 33 -17.02 -16.00 10.46
CA ALA A 33 -17.88 -16.73 9.55
C ALA A 33 -17.93 -16.05 8.17
N GLU A 34 -18.04 -16.84 7.11
CA GLU A 34 -18.31 -16.32 5.77
C GLU A 34 -19.63 -15.57 5.73
N GLY A 35 -19.67 -14.46 5.00
CA GLY A 35 -20.82 -13.55 4.96
C GLY A 35 -20.92 -12.57 6.14
N ALA A 36 -20.13 -12.73 7.21
CA ALA A 36 -20.15 -11.81 8.33
C ALA A 36 -19.58 -10.43 7.95
N ALA A 37 -20.14 -9.37 8.54
CA ALA A 37 -19.52 -8.05 8.51
C ALA A 37 -18.20 -8.08 9.28
N ALA A 38 -17.18 -7.38 8.77
CA ALA A 38 -15.85 -7.43 9.35
C ALA A 38 -15.11 -6.10 9.20
N VAL A 39 -14.14 -5.91 10.09
CA VAL A 39 -13.20 -4.80 10.07
C VAL A 39 -11.79 -5.36 10.00
N ALA A 40 -10.99 -4.83 9.08
CA ALA A 40 -9.57 -5.11 9.01
C ALA A 40 -8.70 -3.91 9.40
N CYS A 41 -7.60 -4.23 10.07
CA CYS A 41 -6.61 -3.29 10.56
C CYS A 41 -5.22 -3.66 10.05
N ILE A 42 -4.48 -2.66 9.60
CA ILE A 42 -3.08 -2.76 9.21
C ILE A 42 -2.33 -1.53 9.75
N ARG A 43 -1.09 -1.76 10.18
CA ARG A 43 -0.21 -0.69 10.65
C ARG A 43 0.29 0.16 9.47
N PRO A 44 0.33 1.50 9.58
CA PRO A 44 0.79 2.40 8.51
C PRO A 44 2.13 2.05 7.85
N GLU A 45 3.08 1.56 8.64
CA GLU A 45 4.43 1.16 8.22
C GLU A 45 4.51 -0.22 7.55
N ARG A 46 3.39 -0.93 7.44
CA ARG A 46 3.29 -2.21 6.70
C ARG A 46 2.71 -2.04 5.30
N MET A 47 2.36 -0.81 4.93
CA MET A 47 1.91 -0.45 3.59
C MET A 47 3.03 0.29 2.86
N SER A 48 3.10 0.10 1.55
CA SER A 48 3.98 0.85 0.66
C SER A 48 3.20 1.40 -0.53
N LEU A 49 3.67 2.51 -1.09
CA LEU A 49 3.21 2.94 -2.40
C LEU A 49 3.78 1.95 -3.43
N ALA A 50 2.91 1.21 -4.09
CA ALA A 50 3.30 0.42 -5.25
C ALA A 50 3.68 1.39 -6.37
N ALA A 51 4.84 1.18 -7.00
CA ALA A 51 5.19 1.92 -8.21
C ALA A 51 4.00 1.82 -9.18
N GLN A 52 3.53 2.97 -9.65
CA GLN A 52 2.63 2.99 -10.80
C GLN A 52 3.42 2.31 -11.92
N GLY A 53 2.93 1.18 -12.42
CA GLY A 53 3.48 0.63 -13.66
C GLY A 53 3.50 1.77 -14.66
N ALA A 54 4.69 2.13 -15.14
CA ALA A 54 4.90 3.31 -15.96
C ALA A 54 4.04 3.25 -17.22
N ASN A 55 2.84 3.84 -17.16
CA ASN A 55 2.05 4.11 -18.35
C ASN A 55 2.36 5.54 -18.80
N GLY A 56 3.37 5.61 -19.67
CA GLY A 56 3.44 6.53 -20.80
C GLY A 56 3.30 8.02 -20.53
N HIS A 57 4.39 8.66 -20.13
CA HIS A 57 4.72 9.98 -20.68
C HIS A 57 6.24 10.08 -20.83
N ALA A 58 6.75 9.70 -22.00
CA ALA A 58 8.11 10.03 -22.36
C ALA A 58 8.17 11.55 -22.57
N PRO A 59 8.95 12.32 -21.80
CA PRO A 59 9.31 13.66 -22.26
C PRO A 59 10.19 13.48 -23.50
N ASP A 60 9.82 14.19 -24.56
CA ASP A 60 10.61 14.38 -25.77
C ASP A 60 12.05 14.76 -25.38
N ARG A 61 12.99 13.83 -25.55
CA ARG A 61 14.40 14.04 -25.21
C ARG A 61 15.07 14.72 -26.39
N VAL A 62 15.18 16.04 -26.32
CA VAL A 62 16.27 16.77 -26.96
C VAL A 62 17.59 16.31 -26.32
N ASN A 63 18.51 15.84 -27.15
CA ASN A 63 19.86 15.43 -26.77
C ASN A 63 20.60 16.59 -26.08
N GLY A 64 21.10 16.32 -24.88
CA GLY A 64 22.05 17.16 -24.17
C GLY A 64 23.05 16.27 -23.44
N ASP A 65 24.27 16.24 -23.95
CA ASP A 65 25.37 15.41 -23.46
C ASP A 65 25.88 16.03 -22.14
N ALA A 66 25.53 15.42 -21.01
CA ALA A 66 26.05 15.83 -19.71
C ALA A 66 26.53 14.61 -18.92
N ASN A 67 27.86 14.50 -18.80
CA ASN A 67 28.55 13.57 -17.93
C ASN A 67 28.21 13.86 -16.45
N GLY A 68 27.61 12.88 -15.78
CA GLY A 68 27.42 12.88 -14.33
C GLY A 68 27.72 11.50 -13.77
N HIS A 69 28.95 11.28 -13.28
CA HIS A 69 29.28 10.09 -12.50
C HIS A 69 28.75 10.25 -11.07
N ALA A 70 27.78 9.43 -10.69
CA ALA A 70 27.36 9.25 -9.30
C ALA A 70 27.34 7.75 -8.96
N ASN A 71 28.31 7.31 -8.16
CA ASN A 71 28.32 5.97 -7.57
C ASN A 71 27.38 5.94 -6.36
N GLY A 72 26.13 5.52 -6.58
CA GLY A 72 25.18 5.21 -5.52
C GLY A 72 25.17 3.71 -5.22
N HIS A 73 26.00 3.25 -4.29
CA HIS A 73 25.86 1.91 -3.71
C HIS A 73 24.72 1.91 -2.70
N ALA A 74 23.51 1.56 -3.14
CA ALA A 74 22.37 1.34 -2.26
C ALA A 74 22.31 -0.15 -1.88
N ASN A 75 22.85 -0.51 -0.71
CA ASN A 75 22.59 -1.80 -0.08
C ASN A 75 21.19 -1.79 0.54
N GLY A 76 20.17 -1.99 -0.29
CA GLY A 76 18.81 -2.27 0.15
C GLY A 76 18.70 -3.70 0.66
N HIS A 77 19.03 -3.94 1.92
CA HIS A 77 18.71 -5.19 2.60
C HIS A 77 17.20 -5.25 2.88
N ALA A 78 16.41 -5.64 1.88
CA ALA A 78 15.02 -6.03 2.06
C ALA A 78 14.98 -7.45 2.68
N ASN A 79 15.00 -7.53 4.00
CA ASN A 79 14.69 -8.76 4.73
C ASN A 79 13.18 -8.94 4.81
N GLY A 80 12.65 -10.07 4.32
CA GLY A 80 11.28 -10.47 4.57
C GLY A 80 10.81 -11.61 3.67
N HIS A 81 10.99 -12.83 4.14
CA HIS A 81 10.53 -14.11 3.57
C HIS A 81 9.15 -14.03 2.89
N ALA A 82 9.14 -13.94 1.56
CA ALA A 82 7.95 -14.08 0.74
C ALA A 82 7.56 -15.56 0.67
N ASN A 83 6.60 -15.98 1.51
CA ASN A 83 5.90 -17.24 1.28
C ASN A 83 4.62 -16.95 0.49
N GLY A 84 4.76 -16.93 -0.83
CA GLY A 84 3.75 -17.32 -1.84
C GLY A 84 2.40 -16.59 -1.98
N ALA A 85 1.95 -15.75 -1.04
CA ALA A 85 0.68 -15.04 -1.18
C ALA A 85 0.88 -13.73 -1.96
N ALA A 86 0.12 -13.55 -3.05
CA ALA A 86 0.11 -12.30 -3.79
C ALA A 86 -0.19 -11.13 -2.84
N ALA A 87 0.60 -10.05 -2.93
CA ALA A 87 0.43 -8.89 -2.07
C ALA A 87 -0.97 -8.28 -2.27
N ASN A 88 -1.59 -7.87 -1.17
CA ASN A 88 -2.83 -7.11 -1.20
C ASN A 88 -2.60 -5.76 -1.89
N ARG A 89 -3.59 -5.32 -2.67
CA ARG A 89 -3.55 -4.03 -3.36
C ARG A 89 -4.81 -3.22 -3.05
N LEU A 90 -4.61 -1.98 -2.64
CA LEU A 90 -5.66 -0.97 -2.48
C LEU A 90 -5.41 0.15 -3.48
N THR A 91 -6.47 0.70 -4.05
CA THR A 91 -6.42 1.94 -4.83
C THR A 91 -7.05 3.07 -4.04
N GLY A 92 -6.51 4.26 -4.23
CA GLY A 92 -6.98 5.45 -3.53
C GLY A 92 -6.45 6.71 -4.18
N GLU A 93 -6.58 7.81 -3.46
CA GLU A 93 -6.16 9.13 -3.90
C GLU A 93 -5.20 9.75 -2.88
N ALA A 94 -4.07 10.27 -3.35
CA ALA A 94 -3.14 11.05 -2.54
C ALA A 94 -3.82 12.33 -2.06
N ARG A 95 -3.81 12.61 -0.75
CA ARG A 95 -4.41 13.83 -0.18
C ARG A 95 -3.37 14.82 0.29
N SER A 96 -2.46 14.41 1.17
CA SER A 96 -1.41 15.27 1.68
C SER A 96 -0.23 14.50 2.25
N LEU A 97 0.89 15.20 2.43
CA LEU A 97 2.06 14.72 3.15
C LEU A 97 2.13 15.41 4.51
N ILE A 98 2.50 14.65 5.54
CA ILE A 98 2.71 15.16 6.89
C ILE A 98 4.13 14.78 7.30
N TYR A 99 4.99 15.77 7.46
CA TYR A 99 6.37 15.57 7.95
C TYR A 99 6.33 15.13 9.42
N PHE A 100 7.08 14.08 9.74
CA PHE A 100 7.10 13.49 11.08
C PHE A 100 8.54 13.12 11.50
N GLY A 101 9.48 14.04 11.28
CA GLY A 101 10.89 13.82 11.62
C GLY A 101 11.58 12.95 10.58
N ASP A 102 11.92 11.71 10.95
CA ASP A 102 12.66 10.78 10.10
C ASP A 102 11.80 10.11 9.00
N HIS A 103 10.48 10.27 9.07
CA HIS A 103 9.52 9.74 8.11
C HIS A 103 8.46 10.77 7.71
N VAL A 104 7.82 10.51 6.57
CA VAL A 104 6.63 11.21 6.10
C VAL A 104 5.43 10.29 6.23
N ARG A 105 4.31 10.83 6.70
CA ARG A 105 3.01 10.17 6.62
C ARG A 105 2.28 10.68 5.38
N VAL A 106 1.98 9.77 4.46
CA VAL A 106 1.14 10.06 3.30
C VAL A 106 -0.30 9.79 3.71
N ARG A 107 -1.16 10.81 3.60
CA ARG A 107 -2.61 10.68 3.79
C ARG A 107 -3.24 10.30 2.47
N CYS A 108 -3.96 9.17 2.46
CA CYS A 108 -4.64 8.65 1.28
C CYS A 108 -6.13 8.50 1.56
N ALA A 109 -6.97 8.94 0.63
CA ALA A 109 -8.40 8.63 0.65
C ALA A 109 -8.64 7.30 -0.06
N LEU A 110 -9.53 6.47 0.49
CA LEU A 110 -9.92 5.17 -0.04
C LEU A 110 -11.42 5.18 -0.34
N PRO A 111 -11.88 4.57 -1.45
CA PRO A 111 -13.30 4.56 -1.81
C PRO A 111 -14.17 3.92 -0.71
N GLY A 112 -15.15 4.67 -0.19
CA GLY A 112 -16.10 4.17 0.80
C GLY A 112 -15.48 3.80 2.16
N GLN A 113 -14.25 4.25 2.44
CA GLN A 113 -13.54 3.95 3.69
C GLN A 113 -13.04 5.24 4.34
N ASP A 114 -12.69 5.13 5.62
CA ASP A 114 -11.98 6.20 6.31
C ASP A 114 -10.59 6.39 5.67
N GLU A 115 -10.05 7.61 5.74
CA GLU A 115 -8.69 7.89 5.26
C GLU A 115 -7.66 6.97 5.92
N CYS A 116 -6.64 6.60 5.15
CA CYS A 116 -5.54 5.79 5.64
C CYS A 116 -4.22 6.58 5.58
N PHE A 117 -3.28 6.16 6.42
CA PHE A 117 -1.94 6.73 6.47
C PHE A 117 -0.93 5.66 6.10
N VAL A 118 0.01 6.03 5.24
CA VAL A 118 1.19 5.22 4.92
C VAL A 118 2.40 5.92 5.50
N LYS A 119 3.21 5.20 6.28
CA LYS A 119 4.47 5.74 6.82
C LYS A 119 5.61 5.40 5.87
N MET A 120 6.30 6.41 5.36
CA MET A 120 7.40 6.28 4.40
C MET A 120 8.68 6.95 4.90
N PRO A 121 9.87 6.35 4.70
CA PRO A 121 11.14 7.03 4.99
C PRO A 121 11.33 8.27 4.11
N LEU A 122 12.00 9.28 4.66
CA LEU A 122 12.48 10.41 3.85
C LEU A 122 13.40 9.93 2.72
N GLY A 123 13.40 10.65 1.59
CA GLY A 123 14.23 10.33 0.43
C GLY A 123 13.76 9.11 -0.38
N THR A 124 12.58 8.55 -0.07
CA THR A 124 11.95 7.56 -0.95
C THR A 124 11.51 8.28 -2.23
N GLY A 125 11.98 7.85 -3.42
CA GLY A 125 11.64 8.52 -4.69
C GLY A 125 10.14 8.60 -5.02
N ALA A 126 9.31 7.76 -4.38
CA ALA A 126 7.85 7.87 -4.48
C ALA A 126 7.29 9.16 -3.84
N LEU A 127 8.04 9.84 -2.96
CA LEU A 127 7.70 11.16 -2.44
C LEU A 127 7.91 12.26 -3.48
N ASP A 128 8.91 12.13 -4.36
CA ASP A 128 9.21 13.11 -5.40
C ASP A 128 8.10 13.16 -6.46
N ALA A 129 7.43 12.02 -6.68
CA ALA A 129 6.30 11.89 -7.60
C ALA A 129 4.94 12.15 -6.92
N PHE A 130 4.92 12.56 -5.64
CA PHE A 130 3.67 12.80 -4.93
C PHE A 130 2.95 14.04 -5.48
N SER A 131 1.66 13.90 -5.80
CA SER A 131 0.79 15.00 -6.16
C SER A 131 -0.58 14.81 -5.49
N PRO A 132 -1.11 15.81 -4.73
CA PRO A 132 -2.47 15.76 -4.22
C PRO A 132 -3.48 15.55 -5.36
N GLY A 133 -4.44 14.66 -5.15
CA GLY A 133 -5.43 14.28 -6.16
C GLY A 133 -4.97 13.14 -7.08
N ALA A 134 -3.68 12.80 -7.09
CA ALA A 134 -3.19 11.72 -7.94
C ALA A 134 -3.67 10.35 -7.43
N PRO A 135 -3.96 9.41 -8.33
CA PRO A 135 -4.25 8.03 -7.94
C PRO A 135 -3.01 7.40 -7.29
N VAL A 136 -3.24 6.68 -6.21
CA VAL A 136 -2.21 5.89 -5.53
C VAL A 136 -2.63 4.44 -5.47
N SER A 137 -1.62 3.57 -5.46
CA SER A 137 -1.82 2.16 -5.20
C SER A 137 -0.99 1.75 -4.01
N LEU A 138 -1.65 1.18 -3.00
CA LEU A 138 -1.01 0.71 -1.77
C LEU A 138 -0.85 -0.79 -1.86
N ALA A 139 0.34 -1.29 -1.53
CA ALA A 139 0.62 -2.71 -1.43
C ALA A 139 1.00 -3.10 0.00
N PHE A 140 0.61 -4.31 0.42
CA PHE A 140 1.01 -4.89 1.70
C PHE A 140 0.84 -6.41 1.70
N ALA A 141 1.63 -7.07 2.53
CA ALA A 141 1.59 -8.52 2.65
C ALA A 141 0.37 -8.99 3.48
N PRO A 142 -0.30 -10.10 3.12
CA PRO A 142 -1.47 -10.62 3.85
C PRO A 142 -1.22 -10.86 5.35
N GLU A 143 -0.01 -11.28 5.72
CA GLU A 143 0.38 -11.54 7.11
C GLU A 143 0.44 -10.28 7.99
N HIS A 144 0.31 -9.09 7.42
CA HIS A 144 0.25 -7.81 8.13
C HIS A 144 -1.17 -7.27 8.31
N LEU A 145 -2.14 -7.79 7.56
CA LEU A 145 -3.55 -7.46 7.75
C LEU A 145 -4.13 -8.34 8.86
N ARG A 146 -4.86 -7.74 9.80
CA ARG A 146 -5.65 -8.47 10.82
C ARG A 146 -7.13 -8.22 10.56
N VAL A 147 -7.92 -9.27 10.50
CA VAL A 147 -9.36 -9.22 10.22
C VAL A 147 -10.15 -9.69 11.43
N PHE A 148 -11.14 -8.90 11.83
CA PHE A 148 -12.02 -9.12 12.97
C PHE A 148 -13.46 -9.09 12.46
N ALA A 149 -14.32 -9.99 12.94
CA ALA A 149 -15.77 -9.98 12.68
C ALA A 149 -16.53 -9.76 13.99
#